data_AF-A0A3D4EUL3-F1
#
_entry.id   AF-A0A3D4EUL3-F1
#
_cell.length_a   1.000
_cell.length_b   1.000
_cell.length_c   1.000
_cell.angle_alpha   90.00
_cell.angle_beta   90.00
_cell.angle_gamma   90.00
#
_symmetry.space_group_name_H-M   'P 1'
#
loop_
_entity.id
_entity.type
_entity.pdbx_description
1 polymer ?
#
loop_
_entity_poly.entity_id
_entity_poly.type
_entity_poly.pdbx_seq_one_letter_code
_entity_poly.pdbx_strand_id
1 'polypeptide(L)'
;MWGKREKTGILTLEKLRFYVHTFLVVKMKCLALIILPLFIVPTLLGSELGGAVKRLEEPTIENAKLVLEELDILIAKGDARTVTLGKKMYRSVKRLFTEEYKINEDRKMAEAREVKAKQFDRNAKQWLQPNIHGEVNKLAASAAFRDARELRRASQWAREKSSKRWSEEVADYERMLGDLQFSKEEEALITLASVLVKIVKKTSWVDRPLLKYDEARIQFIRDRLVNIDRWLTLAAHAADAGGLELSYDFYRKAGSESGRFQVGAKLANQLEREGYFGSAINFWKRLGEVNRANDLQKRKPLLNHKDYKSLEGAALTRYVAPACVRISTANGHVTGFFYKEGGYVLTCKRILLGQDDKVLPVRVTLEDGQSFNAKVLGVSEGNDIATLKIAYRVHELLPIGDREDLKLGLTLKLFGLAAKDKNVAEVIPCTVLSPIESWKNQPTSKLALDASKEFRGGPLVDHRGRVMGIFLASKTGSAHSLEPGAIDAFLRRFE
;
A
#
# COMPACT_ATOMS: atom_id res chain seq x y z
N MET A 1 17.39 -70.99 -11.01
CA MET A 1 17.73 -71.89 -9.87
C MET A 1 19.24 -72.15 -9.90
N TRP A 2 19.79 -72.95 -8.98
CA TRP A 2 21.24 -73.24 -8.78
C TRP A 2 22.09 -73.45 -10.05
N GLY A 3 23.41 -73.15 -10.10
CA GLY A 3 24.31 -72.46 -9.14
C GLY A 3 25.56 -73.25 -8.70
N LYS A 4 26.63 -72.54 -8.28
CA LYS A 4 27.91 -73.05 -7.67
C LYS A 4 28.87 -73.80 -8.65
N ARG A 5 30.20 -73.96 -8.45
CA ARG A 5 31.32 -73.42 -7.60
C ARG A 5 32.65 -74.04 -8.17
N GLU A 6 33.92 -73.72 -7.86
CA GLU A 6 34.69 -72.65 -7.16
C GLU A 6 36.21 -73.04 -7.16
N LYS A 7 37.08 -72.22 -6.55
CA LYS A 7 38.41 -72.54 -5.92
C LYS A 7 39.67 -72.28 -6.76
N THR A 8 40.81 -71.82 -6.20
CA THR A 8 41.14 -71.23 -4.86
C THR A 8 42.48 -70.46 -4.93
N GLY A 9 42.72 -69.50 -4.02
CA GLY A 9 44.08 -69.01 -3.71
C GLY A 9 44.13 -67.64 -3.01
N ILE A 10 44.19 -67.63 -1.66
CA ILE A 10 44.38 -66.42 -0.82
C ILE A 10 45.26 -66.79 0.40
N LEU A 11 45.88 -65.78 1.02
CA LEU A 11 46.79 -65.75 2.19
C LEU A 11 48.27 -66.01 1.86
N THR A 12 49.24 -65.36 2.52
CA THR A 12 49.19 -64.65 3.82
C THR A 12 49.55 -63.15 3.80
N LEU A 13 49.26 -62.49 4.93
CA LEU A 13 49.58 -61.09 5.26
C LEU A 13 50.84 -60.97 6.14
N GLU A 14 51.30 -59.72 6.32
CA GLU A 14 52.16 -59.22 7.40
C GLU A 14 53.57 -59.82 7.62
N LYS A 15 54.60 -59.04 7.23
CA LYS A 15 55.82 -58.85 8.04
C LYS A 15 56.42 -57.44 7.90
N LEU A 16 55.66 -56.51 8.48
CA LEU A 16 56.09 -55.33 9.28
C LEU A 16 57.60 -55.06 9.48
N ARG A 17 57.94 -53.76 9.63
CA ARG A 17 59.16 -53.13 10.22
C ARG A 17 60.37 -52.94 9.28
N PHE A 18 61.14 -51.83 9.36
CA PHE A 18 60.92 -50.51 9.98
C PHE A 18 61.91 -49.45 9.42
N TYR A 19 61.51 -48.18 9.44
CA TYR A 19 62.35 -46.99 9.73
C TYR A 19 63.52 -46.54 8.82
N VAL A 20 63.37 -45.27 8.37
CA VAL A 20 64.30 -44.12 8.59
C VAL A 20 65.25 -43.63 7.48
N HIS A 21 65.05 -42.35 7.12
CA HIS A 21 65.95 -41.35 6.49
C HIS A 21 66.56 -41.67 5.09
N THR A 22 66.74 -40.71 4.16
CA THR A 22 66.60 -39.23 4.21
C THR A 22 66.35 -38.59 2.83
N PHE A 23 65.96 -37.30 2.86
CA PHE A 23 66.17 -36.25 1.83
C PHE A 23 65.30 -36.15 0.56
N LEU A 24 65.23 -34.89 0.08
CA LEU A 24 64.80 -34.39 -1.24
C LEU A 24 63.33 -34.56 -1.68
N VAL A 25 62.51 -33.76 -1.00
CA VAL A 25 61.50 -32.86 -1.59
C VAL A 25 61.76 -32.49 -3.06
N VAL A 26 60.75 -32.64 -3.94
CA VAL A 26 60.26 -31.59 -4.85
C VAL A 26 58.82 -31.90 -5.30
N LYS A 27 58.03 -30.84 -5.58
CA LYS A 27 56.61 -30.86 -5.92
C LYS A 27 56.28 -31.73 -7.15
N MET A 28 55.23 -32.55 -7.04
CA MET A 28 53.99 -32.43 -7.85
C MET A 28 53.00 -33.54 -7.48
N LYS A 29 51.84 -33.19 -6.90
CA LYS A 29 50.68 -34.10 -6.76
C LYS A 29 49.35 -33.35 -6.75
N CYS A 30 48.32 -34.03 -7.24
CA CYS A 30 46.98 -33.53 -7.54
C CYS A 30 46.22 -33.04 -6.30
N LEU A 31 45.24 -32.14 -6.50
CA LEU A 31 44.14 -31.95 -5.56
C LEU A 31 42.85 -31.50 -6.27
N ALA A 32 41.77 -32.23 -5.95
CA ALA A 32 40.34 -31.99 -6.18
C ALA A 32 39.88 -30.94 -7.22
N LEU A 33 39.16 -31.43 -8.25
CA LEU A 33 38.08 -30.67 -8.90
C LEU A 33 36.95 -30.41 -7.89
N ILE A 34 36.99 -29.26 -7.22
CA ILE A 34 35.85 -28.77 -6.43
C ILE A 34 34.91 -28.07 -7.41
N ILE A 35 33.78 -28.71 -7.71
CA ILE A 35 32.64 -28.03 -8.33
C ILE A 35 32.05 -27.11 -7.26
N LEU A 36 32.58 -25.90 -7.16
CA LEU A 36 31.99 -24.86 -6.34
C LEU A 36 30.63 -24.49 -6.98
N PRO A 37 29.50 -24.65 -6.28
CA PRO A 37 28.27 -24.04 -6.75
C PRO A 37 28.51 -22.53 -6.71
N LEU A 38 28.55 -21.89 -7.89
CA LEU A 38 28.46 -20.46 -8.02
C LEU A 38 27.06 -20.04 -7.57
N PHE A 39 26.89 -19.95 -6.25
CA PHE A 39 25.91 -19.08 -5.64
C PHE A 39 26.25 -17.67 -6.09
N ILE A 40 25.69 -17.29 -7.24
CA ILE A 40 25.39 -15.90 -7.55
C ILE A 40 24.35 -15.49 -6.52
N VAL A 41 24.82 -15.17 -5.31
CA VAL A 41 24.14 -14.23 -4.45
C VAL A 41 23.90 -13.01 -5.33
N PRO A 42 22.66 -12.54 -5.52
CA PRO A 42 22.44 -11.25 -6.12
C PRO A 42 22.97 -10.22 -5.14
N THR A 43 24.26 -9.90 -5.26
CA THR A 43 24.83 -8.68 -4.74
C THR A 43 24.09 -7.57 -5.47
N LEU A 44 23.07 -7.01 -4.83
CA LEU A 44 22.61 -5.67 -5.17
C LEU A 44 23.87 -4.80 -5.15
N LEU A 45 24.31 -4.37 -6.32
CA LEU A 45 25.25 -3.27 -6.47
C LEU A 45 24.48 -2.02 -6.05
N GLY A 46 24.44 -1.82 -4.74
CA GLY A 46 23.65 -0.79 -4.12
C GLY A 46 24.05 0.57 -4.67
N SER A 47 23.04 1.39 -4.91
CA SER A 47 23.19 2.79 -5.31
C SER A 47 24.15 3.51 -4.36
N GLU A 48 25.08 4.32 -4.87
CA GLU A 48 26.02 5.08 -4.02
C GLU A 48 25.25 5.92 -2.97
N LEU A 49 24.13 6.51 -3.41
CA LEU A 49 23.19 7.25 -2.58
C LEU A 49 22.47 6.37 -1.53
N GLY A 50 22.09 5.14 -1.88
CA GLY A 50 21.50 4.16 -0.94
C GLY A 50 22.49 3.66 0.10
N GLY A 51 23.74 3.41 -0.32
CA GLY A 51 24.85 3.09 0.57
C GLY A 51 25.12 4.22 1.57
N ALA A 52 25.26 5.45 1.07
CA ALA A 52 25.53 6.63 1.89
C ALA A 52 24.47 6.89 2.97
N VAL A 53 23.19 6.59 2.72
CA VAL A 53 22.14 6.76 3.74
C VAL A 53 21.92 5.56 4.65
N LYS A 54 22.59 4.43 4.42
CA LYS A 54 22.32 3.16 5.12
C LYS A 54 22.49 3.25 6.63
N ARG A 55 23.43 4.08 7.12
CA ARG A 55 23.62 4.36 8.56
C ARG A 55 22.36 4.92 9.25
N LEU A 56 21.45 5.55 8.50
CA LEU A 56 20.18 6.06 9.03
C LEU A 56 19.12 4.97 9.26
N GLU A 57 19.38 3.69 8.93
CA GLU A 57 18.57 2.58 9.46
C GLU A 57 18.43 2.69 10.99
N GLU A 58 19.46 3.21 11.68
CA GLU A 58 19.38 3.74 13.04
C GLU A 58 19.36 5.29 13.02
N PRO A 59 18.18 5.94 13.10
CA PRO A 59 18.08 7.40 13.01
C PRO A 59 18.50 8.08 14.31
N THR A 60 19.80 8.35 14.43
CA THR A 60 20.44 9.16 15.49
C THR A 60 21.06 10.44 14.91
N ILE A 61 21.29 11.45 15.74
CA ILE A 61 21.94 12.70 15.32
C ILE A 61 23.40 12.45 14.89
N GLU A 62 24.06 11.44 15.46
CA GLU A 62 25.43 11.05 15.11
C GLU A 62 25.49 10.38 13.74
N ASN A 63 24.63 9.39 13.49
CA ASN A 63 24.50 8.78 12.16
C ASN A 63 24.08 9.81 11.11
N ALA A 64 23.22 10.77 11.47
CA ALA A 64 22.84 11.87 10.57
C ALA A 64 24.01 12.78 10.18
N LYS A 65 24.96 13.06 11.08
CA LYS A 65 26.18 13.81 10.73
C LYS A 65 27.03 13.04 9.72
N LEU A 66 27.32 11.76 10.02
CA LEU A 66 28.14 10.90 9.17
C LEU A 66 27.52 10.76 7.75
N VAL A 67 26.20 10.62 7.65
CA VAL A 67 25.52 10.56 6.34
C VAL A 67 25.53 11.91 5.60
N LEU A 68 25.51 13.05 6.30
CA LEU A 68 25.65 14.36 5.65
C LEU A 68 27.08 14.56 5.10
N GLU A 69 28.11 14.12 5.83
CA GLU A 69 29.51 14.12 5.37
C GLU A 69 29.72 13.19 4.16
N GLU A 70 29.13 11.99 4.21
CA GLU A 70 29.19 11.00 3.13
C GLU A 70 28.45 11.47 1.87
N LEU A 71 27.31 12.15 2.03
CA LEU A 71 26.61 12.83 0.94
C LEU A 71 27.40 14.01 0.38
N ASP A 72 28.08 14.82 1.20
CA ASP A 72 28.92 15.92 0.70
C ASP A 72 30.10 15.41 -0.16
N ILE A 73 30.66 14.23 0.16
CA ILE A 73 31.68 13.56 -0.69
C ILE A 73 31.09 13.16 -2.05
N LEU A 74 29.90 12.55 -2.09
CA LEU A 74 29.21 12.19 -3.34
C LEU A 74 28.79 13.43 -4.14
N ILE A 75 28.38 14.52 -3.47
CA ILE A 75 28.03 15.80 -4.10
C ILE A 75 29.27 16.50 -4.70
N ALA A 76 30.47 16.22 -4.20
CA ALA A 76 31.72 16.77 -4.73
C ALA A 76 32.32 15.98 -5.90
N LYS A 77 31.96 14.70 -6.09
CA LYS A 77 32.61 13.78 -7.04
C LYS A 77 31.68 13.05 -8.01
N GLY A 78 30.38 12.94 -7.70
CA GLY A 78 29.41 12.19 -8.48
C GLY A 78 28.99 12.87 -9.78
N ASP A 79 28.20 12.16 -10.58
CA ASP A 79 27.62 12.68 -11.82
C ASP A 79 26.50 13.71 -11.56
N ALA A 80 25.96 14.30 -12.62
CA ALA A 80 24.89 15.31 -12.51
C ALA A 80 23.62 14.79 -11.79
N ARG A 81 23.32 13.49 -11.87
CA ARG A 81 22.23 12.82 -11.14
C ARG A 81 22.54 12.74 -9.65
N THR A 82 23.67 12.14 -9.27
CA THR A 82 24.11 11.97 -7.88
C THR A 82 24.28 13.32 -7.18
N VAL A 83 24.85 14.31 -7.86
CA VAL A 83 24.96 15.69 -7.36
C VAL A 83 23.57 16.31 -7.11
N THR A 84 22.60 16.08 -8.00
CA THR A 84 21.25 16.66 -7.86
C THR A 84 20.44 15.99 -6.75
N LEU A 85 20.44 14.66 -6.70
CA LEU A 85 19.69 13.88 -5.71
C LEU A 85 20.35 13.96 -4.33
N GLY A 86 21.68 13.86 -4.25
CA GLY A 86 22.45 14.06 -3.03
C GLY A 86 22.18 15.44 -2.40
N LYS A 87 22.18 16.52 -3.19
CA LYS A 87 21.81 17.88 -2.71
C LYS A 87 20.38 17.96 -2.18
N LYS A 88 19.42 17.18 -2.70
CA LYS A 88 18.05 17.08 -2.13
C LYS A 88 18.06 16.29 -0.83
N MET A 89 18.65 15.09 -0.83
CA MET A 89 18.74 14.20 0.33
C MET A 89 19.42 14.88 1.52
N TYR A 90 20.58 15.53 1.31
CA TYR A 90 21.30 16.29 2.31
C TYR A 90 20.40 17.33 2.99
N ARG A 91 19.70 18.16 2.19
CA ARG A 91 18.80 19.21 2.71
C ARG A 91 17.63 18.61 3.50
N SER A 92 17.01 17.55 3.00
CA SER A 92 15.87 16.90 3.64
C SER A 92 16.27 16.18 4.94
N VAL A 93 17.38 15.43 4.95
CA VAL A 93 17.92 14.79 6.17
C VAL A 93 18.30 15.83 7.21
N LYS A 94 19.08 16.86 6.83
CA LYS A 94 19.51 17.93 7.74
C LYS A 94 18.33 18.65 8.37
N ARG A 95 17.28 18.98 7.59
CA ARG A 95 16.05 19.61 8.10
C ARG A 95 15.27 18.68 9.03
N LEU A 96 15.05 17.41 8.66
CA LEU A 96 14.29 16.44 9.45
C LEU A 96 14.86 16.28 10.87
N PHE A 97 16.17 16.05 10.99
CA PHE A 97 16.83 15.92 12.29
C PHE A 97 16.93 17.25 13.07
N THR A 98 17.13 18.37 12.37
CA THR A 98 17.07 19.72 12.99
C THR A 98 15.69 20.00 13.58
N GLU A 99 14.63 19.49 12.96
CA GLU A 99 13.25 19.67 13.41
C GLU A 99 12.86 18.69 14.53
N GLU A 100 13.25 17.41 14.44
CA GLU A 100 13.14 16.44 15.54
C GLU A 100 13.78 16.98 16.83
N TYR A 101 14.94 17.64 16.72
CA TYR A 101 15.61 18.28 17.84
C TYR A 101 14.78 19.42 18.46
N LYS A 102 14.32 20.39 17.64
CA LYS A 102 13.49 21.50 18.14
C LYS A 102 12.20 21.03 18.80
N ILE A 103 11.51 20.05 18.22
CA ILE A 103 10.28 19.46 18.77
C ILE A 103 10.54 18.85 20.15
N ASN A 104 11.73 18.27 20.38
CA ASN A 104 12.12 17.75 21.69
C ASN A 104 12.43 18.85 22.71
N GLU A 105 13.05 19.97 22.32
CA GLU A 105 13.23 21.12 23.22
C GLU A 105 11.89 21.82 23.54
N ASP A 106 11.03 22.02 22.53
CA ASP A 106 9.67 22.55 22.69
C ASP A 106 8.87 21.70 23.70
N ARG A 107 8.99 20.36 23.60
CA ARG A 107 8.39 19.39 24.54
C ARG A 107 8.93 19.53 25.96
N LYS A 108 10.26 19.54 26.16
CA LYS A 108 10.87 19.72 27.50
C LYS A 108 10.37 21.01 28.17
N MET A 109 10.28 22.09 27.39
CA MET A 109 9.78 23.37 27.88
C MET A 109 8.28 23.32 28.22
N ALA A 110 7.48 22.54 27.49
CA ALA A 110 6.09 22.29 27.84
C ALA A 110 5.92 21.44 29.12
N GLU A 111 6.77 20.43 29.31
CA GLU A 111 6.82 19.60 30.52
C GLU A 111 7.19 20.45 31.76
N ALA A 112 8.20 21.32 31.65
CA ALA A 112 8.57 22.26 32.71
C ALA A 112 7.45 23.26 33.04
N ARG A 113 6.72 23.77 32.04
CA ARG A 113 5.52 24.61 32.25
C ARG A 113 4.41 23.86 32.99
N GLU A 114 4.18 22.59 32.69
CA GLU A 114 3.16 21.78 33.36
C GLU A 114 3.54 21.46 34.82
N VAL A 115 4.83 21.23 35.13
CA VAL A 115 5.30 21.11 36.52
C VAL A 115 5.03 22.41 37.30
N LYS A 116 5.32 23.57 36.71
CA LYS A 116 5.03 24.87 37.34
C LYS A 116 3.51 25.14 37.47
N ALA A 117 2.71 24.76 36.48
CA ALA A 117 1.25 24.86 36.54
C ALA A 117 0.66 24.00 37.66
N LYS A 118 1.14 22.75 37.83
CA LYS A 118 0.78 21.88 38.97
C LYS A 118 1.20 22.45 40.32
N GLN A 119 2.31 23.19 40.39
CA GLN A 119 2.65 23.91 41.63
C GLN A 119 1.62 25.01 41.94
N PHE A 120 1.26 25.82 40.95
CA PHE A 120 0.22 26.84 41.12
C PHE A 120 -1.15 26.23 41.48
N ASP A 121 -1.55 25.11 40.87
CA ASP A 121 -2.78 24.39 41.25
C ASP A 121 -2.75 23.91 42.72
N ARG A 122 -1.57 23.53 43.25
CA ARG A 122 -1.41 23.17 44.67
C ARG A 122 -1.51 24.40 45.57
N ASN A 123 -0.79 25.48 45.25
CA ASN A 123 -0.85 26.74 45.99
C ASN A 123 -2.29 27.28 46.03
N ALA A 124 -3.02 27.22 44.91
CA ALA A 124 -4.40 27.66 44.80
C ALA A 124 -5.35 26.87 45.71
N LYS A 125 -5.14 25.55 45.83
CA LYS A 125 -5.90 24.70 46.76
C LYS A 125 -5.58 25.00 48.22
N GLN A 126 -4.31 25.31 48.55
CA GLN A 126 -3.92 25.74 49.90
C GLN A 126 -4.57 27.08 50.28
N TRP A 127 -4.62 28.06 49.38
CA TRP A 127 -5.33 29.33 49.62
C TRP A 127 -6.86 29.20 49.79
N LEU A 128 -7.44 28.05 49.44
CA LEU A 128 -8.85 27.71 49.68
C LEU A 128 -9.07 26.87 50.95
N GLN A 129 -8.03 26.49 51.67
CA GLN A 129 -8.15 25.90 53.01
C GLN A 129 -8.31 27.03 54.04
N PRO A 130 -9.22 26.90 55.02
CA PRO A 130 -9.39 27.91 56.05
C PRO A 130 -8.13 28.04 56.91
N ASN A 131 -7.76 29.28 57.24
CA ASN A 131 -6.74 29.58 58.23
C ASN A 131 -7.25 29.30 59.66
N ILE A 132 -6.42 29.59 60.68
CA ILE A 132 -6.79 29.43 62.11
C ILE A 132 -7.95 30.32 62.58
N HIS A 133 -8.43 31.25 61.74
CA HIS A 133 -9.59 32.11 61.98
C HIS A 133 -10.80 31.74 61.08
N GLY A 134 -10.71 30.67 60.28
CA GLY A 134 -11.75 30.22 59.36
C GLY A 134 -11.76 30.89 57.98
N GLU A 135 -10.83 31.81 57.70
CA GLU A 135 -10.83 32.62 56.48
C GLU A 135 -10.07 31.97 55.32
N VAL A 136 -10.46 32.30 54.08
CA VAL A 136 -9.88 31.73 52.84
C VAL A 136 -9.51 32.83 51.83
N ASN A 137 -8.32 32.74 51.23
CA ASN A 137 -7.83 33.75 50.27
C ASN A 137 -8.26 33.41 48.83
N LYS A 138 -9.53 33.65 48.53
CA LYS A 138 -10.13 33.41 47.20
C LYS A 138 -9.43 34.18 46.07
N LEU A 139 -8.85 35.35 46.36
CA LEU A 139 -8.13 36.16 45.37
C LEU A 139 -6.79 35.53 44.98
N ALA A 140 -5.97 35.13 45.95
CA ALA A 140 -4.69 34.44 45.69
C ALA A 140 -4.92 33.07 45.01
N ALA A 141 -5.98 32.35 45.39
CA ALA A 141 -6.39 31.13 44.69
C ALA A 141 -6.77 31.38 43.22
N SER A 142 -7.56 32.43 42.96
CA SER A 142 -7.96 32.81 41.59
C SER A 142 -6.77 33.21 40.72
N ALA A 143 -5.80 33.94 41.28
CA ALA A 143 -4.56 34.31 40.60
C ALA A 143 -3.73 33.06 40.24
N ALA A 144 -3.45 32.17 41.20
CA ALA A 144 -2.67 30.97 40.93
C ALA A 144 -3.35 30.03 39.90
N PHE A 145 -4.68 29.88 39.93
CA PHE A 145 -5.40 29.15 38.87
C PHE A 145 -5.37 29.83 37.49
N ARG A 146 -5.14 31.15 37.43
CA ARG A 146 -4.92 31.89 36.18
C ARG A 146 -3.52 31.60 35.64
N ASP A 147 -2.49 31.74 36.47
CA ASP A 147 -1.09 31.47 36.11
C ASP A 147 -0.91 30.03 35.59
N ALA A 148 -1.52 29.06 36.27
CA ALA A 148 -1.54 27.65 35.84
C ALA A 148 -2.21 27.45 34.47
N ARG A 149 -3.26 28.23 34.16
CA ARG A 149 -3.99 28.17 32.89
C ARG A 149 -3.22 28.86 31.76
N GLU A 150 -2.53 29.95 32.05
CA GLU A 150 -1.70 30.67 31.08
C GLU A 150 -0.45 29.87 30.68
N LEU A 151 0.22 29.21 31.64
CA LEU A 151 1.29 28.26 31.35
C LEU A 151 0.84 27.12 30.43
N ARG A 152 -0.35 26.56 30.66
CA ARG A 152 -0.93 25.50 29.82
C ARG A 152 -1.32 25.99 28.43
N ARG A 153 -1.90 27.18 28.31
CA ARG A 153 -2.17 27.85 27.02
C ARG A 153 -0.89 28.09 26.23
N ALA A 154 0.19 28.53 26.88
CA ALA A 154 1.49 28.72 26.24
C ALA A 154 2.08 27.39 25.72
N SER A 155 1.92 26.29 26.47
CA SER A 155 2.29 24.94 25.99
C SER A 155 1.44 24.46 24.82
N GLN A 156 0.13 24.74 24.82
CA GLN A 156 -0.79 24.40 23.72
C GLN A 156 -0.40 25.14 22.42
N TRP A 157 -0.23 26.46 22.49
CA TRP A 157 0.17 27.28 21.35
C TRP A 157 1.56 26.90 20.80
N ALA A 158 2.51 26.55 21.69
CA ALA A 158 3.81 26.04 21.28
C ALA A 158 3.69 24.70 20.51
N ARG A 159 2.85 23.77 21.00
CA ARG A 159 2.56 22.52 20.29
C ARG A 159 1.93 22.79 18.93
N GLU A 160 0.87 23.59 18.84
CA GLU A 160 0.18 23.91 17.58
C GLU A 160 1.13 24.48 16.53
N LYS A 161 1.99 25.42 16.93
CA LYS A 161 3.02 26.03 16.09
C LYS A 161 4.03 25.00 15.57
N SER A 162 4.50 24.10 16.43
CA SER A 162 5.46 23.07 16.04
C SER A 162 4.81 21.90 15.28
N SER A 163 3.53 21.58 15.52
CA SER A 163 2.74 20.66 14.69
C SER A 163 2.59 21.16 13.25
N LYS A 164 2.31 22.46 13.07
CA LYS A 164 2.23 23.05 11.72
C LYS A 164 3.58 22.96 11.00
N ARG A 165 4.65 23.43 11.65
CA ARG A 165 6.04 23.37 11.14
C ARG A 165 6.46 21.94 10.79
N TRP A 166 6.09 20.96 11.63
CA TRP A 166 6.37 19.55 11.40
C TRP A 166 5.63 18.98 10.18
N SER A 167 4.36 19.31 10.00
CA SER A 167 3.58 18.88 8.83
C SER A 167 4.16 19.42 7.51
N GLU A 168 4.67 20.67 7.52
CA GLU A 168 5.35 21.30 6.39
C GLU A 168 6.70 20.61 6.07
N GLU A 169 7.53 20.35 7.08
CA GLU A 169 8.81 19.63 6.93
C GLU A 169 8.63 18.18 6.46
N VAL A 170 7.64 17.45 6.99
CA VAL A 170 7.30 16.09 6.52
C VAL A 170 6.79 16.12 5.08
N ALA A 171 6.01 17.12 4.67
CA ALA A 171 5.55 17.28 3.28
C ALA A 171 6.69 17.65 2.30
N ASP A 172 7.72 18.36 2.76
CA ASP A 172 8.96 18.61 2.00
C ASP A 172 9.77 17.31 1.83
N TYR A 173 9.93 16.52 2.90
CA TYR A 173 10.64 15.24 2.88
C TYR A 173 9.93 14.21 1.98
N GLU A 174 8.60 14.12 2.08
CA GLU A 174 7.72 13.30 1.21
C GLU A 174 7.76 13.70 -0.28
N ARG A 175 8.24 14.90 -0.62
CA ARG A 175 8.53 15.28 -2.01
C ARG A 175 9.89 14.76 -2.47
N MET A 176 10.92 14.84 -1.62
CA MET A 176 12.24 14.24 -1.90
C MET A 176 12.16 12.72 -2.06
N LEU A 177 11.35 12.01 -1.25
CA LEU A 177 11.07 10.59 -1.46
C LEU A 177 10.39 10.32 -2.82
N GLY A 178 9.52 11.22 -3.29
CA GLY A 178 8.95 11.17 -4.65
C GLY A 178 10.00 11.30 -5.76
N ASP A 179 10.98 12.18 -5.58
CA ASP A 179 12.10 12.34 -6.52
C ASP A 179 12.97 11.06 -6.60
N LEU A 180 13.20 10.39 -5.45
CA LEU A 180 13.92 9.12 -5.40
C LEU A 180 13.14 7.99 -6.08
N GLN A 181 11.83 7.88 -5.88
CA GLN A 181 10.99 6.91 -6.59
C GLN A 181 11.03 7.15 -8.11
N PHE A 182 10.90 8.40 -8.56
CA PHE A 182 10.99 8.75 -9.99
C PHE A 182 12.36 8.40 -10.59
N SER A 183 13.43 8.58 -9.82
CA SER A 183 14.81 8.29 -10.22
C SER A 183 15.19 6.81 -10.15
N LYS A 184 14.33 5.96 -9.57
CA LYS A 184 14.59 4.54 -9.22
C LYS A 184 15.72 4.33 -8.21
N GLU A 185 15.92 5.28 -7.29
CA GLU A 185 16.82 5.13 -6.14
C GLU A 185 16.13 4.32 -5.02
N GLU A 186 15.77 3.06 -5.30
CA GLU A 186 14.84 2.31 -4.45
C GLU A 186 15.38 2.01 -3.04
N GLU A 187 16.69 1.79 -2.88
CA GLU A 187 17.31 1.60 -1.57
C GLU A 187 17.29 2.88 -0.73
N ALA A 188 17.71 4.02 -1.32
CA ALA A 188 17.69 5.31 -0.64
C ALA A 188 16.24 5.70 -0.26
N LEU A 189 15.27 5.41 -1.14
CA LEU A 189 13.84 5.57 -0.89
C LEU A 189 13.37 4.72 0.31
N ILE A 190 13.64 3.42 0.31
CA ILE A 190 13.24 2.49 1.39
C ILE A 190 13.83 2.95 2.73
N THR A 191 15.12 3.28 2.77
CA THR A 191 15.83 3.70 3.97
C THR A 191 15.31 5.04 4.50
N LEU A 192 15.24 6.08 3.66
CA LEU A 192 14.79 7.41 4.09
C LEU A 192 13.29 7.44 4.41
N ALA A 193 12.45 6.65 3.74
CA ALA A 193 11.06 6.47 4.15
C ALA A 193 10.95 5.78 5.52
N SER A 194 11.78 4.76 5.79
CA SER A 194 11.84 4.09 7.09
C SER A 194 12.31 5.04 8.21
N VAL A 195 13.25 5.94 7.91
CA VAL A 195 13.68 7.03 8.81
C VAL A 195 12.52 7.95 9.15
N LEU A 196 11.77 8.41 8.15
CA LEU A 196 10.63 9.29 8.33
C LEU A 196 9.56 8.64 9.24
N VAL A 197 9.22 7.38 8.99
CA VAL A 197 8.30 6.61 9.86
C VAL A 197 8.81 6.55 11.30
N LYS A 198 10.09 6.22 11.51
CA LYS A 198 10.69 6.11 12.85
C LYS A 198 10.67 7.45 13.58
N ILE A 199 11.06 8.55 12.93
CA ILE A 199 11.08 9.88 13.56
C ILE A 199 9.66 10.39 13.83
N VAL A 200 8.71 10.21 12.90
CA VAL A 200 7.29 10.57 13.11
C VAL A 200 6.64 9.75 14.24
N LYS A 201 7.14 8.56 14.57
CA LYS A 201 6.76 7.80 15.78
C LYS A 201 7.40 8.37 17.06
N LYS A 202 8.64 8.86 17.02
CA LYS A 202 9.31 9.52 18.16
C LYS A 202 8.70 10.89 18.51
N THR A 203 8.33 11.69 17.51
CA THR A 203 7.80 13.05 17.68
C THR A 203 6.33 13.08 18.11
N SER A 204 5.91 12.20 19.02
CA SER A 204 4.50 11.98 19.40
C SER A 204 3.84 13.11 20.22
N TRP A 205 4.61 14.13 20.60
CA TRP A 205 4.12 15.32 21.30
C TRP A 205 3.41 16.32 20.38
N VAL A 206 3.79 16.36 19.09
CA VAL A 206 3.10 17.12 18.03
C VAL A 206 2.11 16.23 17.29
N ASP A 207 1.22 16.85 16.51
CA ASP A 207 0.20 16.14 15.75
C ASP A 207 0.83 15.36 14.59
N ARG A 208 0.50 14.05 14.51
CA ARG A 208 1.18 13.10 13.62
C ARG A 208 0.78 13.31 12.16
N PRO A 209 1.70 13.70 11.25
CA PRO A 209 1.37 13.89 9.84
C PRO A 209 1.04 12.56 9.14
N LEU A 210 0.18 12.61 8.12
CA LEU A 210 -0.14 11.46 7.29
C LEU A 210 0.93 11.24 6.21
N LEU A 211 1.60 10.10 6.27
CA LEU A 211 2.62 9.71 5.29
C LEU A 211 1.99 9.23 3.98
N LYS A 212 2.75 9.29 2.89
CA LYS A 212 2.48 8.57 1.62
C LYS A 212 3.35 7.32 1.52
N TYR A 213 4.51 7.29 2.19
CA TYR A 213 5.33 6.09 2.39
C TYR A 213 5.18 5.61 3.84
N ASP A 214 4.07 4.93 4.10
CA ASP A 214 3.86 4.24 5.37
C ASP A 214 4.53 2.85 5.37
N GLU A 215 4.44 2.14 6.50
CA GLU A 215 5.10 0.85 6.69
C GLU A 215 4.61 -0.23 5.70
N ALA A 216 3.35 -0.15 5.26
CA ALA A 216 2.79 -1.08 4.28
C ALA A 216 3.32 -0.80 2.87
N ARG A 217 3.41 0.47 2.45
CA ARG A 217 4.02 0.83 1.15
C ARG A 217 5.52 0.59 1.12
N ILE A 218 6.24 0.88 2.21
CA ILE A 218 7.69 0.59 2.30
C ILE A 218 7.94 -0.91 2.17
N GLN A 219 7.13 -1.74 2.84
CA GLN A 219 7.24 -3.19 2.72
C GLN A 219 6.88 -3.66 1.31
N PHE A 220 5.83 -3.13 0.68
CA PHE A 220 5.49 -3.46 -0.71
C PHE A 220 6.61 -3.13 -1.70
N ILE A 221 7.28 -1.97 -1.57
CA ILE A 221 8.41 -1.60 -2.43
C ILE A 221 9.60 -2.57 -2.19
N ARG A 222 9.89 -2.91 -0.93
CA ARG A 222 10.91 -3.91 -0.57
C ARG A 222 10.61 -5.29 -1.16
N ASP A 223 9.37 -5.76 -1.05
CA ASP A 223 8.92 -7.05 -1.59
C ASP A 223 8.98 -7.07 -3.12
N ARG A 224 8.69 -5.94 -3.79
CA ARG A 224 8.89 -5.78 -5.23
C ARG A 224 10.36 -5.87 -5.61
N LEU A 225 11.23 -5.08 -4.97
CA LEU A 225 12.67 -5.04 -5.28
C LEU A 225 13.31 -6.44 -5.19
N VAL A 226 12.93 -7.23 -4.17
CA VAL A 226 13.42 -8.61 -3.98
C VAL A 226 12.89 -9.61 -5.03
N ASN A 227 11.77 -9.32 -5.71
CA ASN A 227 11.12 -10.25 -6.65
C ASN A 227 11.09 -9.76 -8.11
N ILE A 228 11.63 -8.59 -8.43
CA ILE A 228 11.45 -7.94 -9.74
C ILE A 228 11.95 -8.82 -10.90
N ASP A 229 13.19 -9.31 -10.85
CA ASP A 229 13.77 -10.16 -11.90
C ASP A 229 13.04 -11.49 -12.06
N ARG A 230 12.56 -12.05 -10.94
CA ARG A 230 11.75 -13.27 -10.93
C ARG A 230 10.41 -13.04 -11.63
N TRP A 231 9.74 -11.92 -11.37
CA TRP A 231 8.49 -11.58 -12.05
C TRP A 231 8.70 -11.20 -13.51
N LEU A 232 9.79 -10.52 -13.88
CA LEU A 232 10.14 -10.26 -15.29
C LEU A 232 10.39 -11.57 -16.06
N THR A 233 11.14 -12.50 -15.48
CA THR A 233 11.39 -13.84 -16.05
C THR A 233 10.08 -14.62 -16.21
N LEU A 234 9.23 -14.65 -15.16
CA LEU A 234 7.93 -15.32 -15.23
C LEU A 234 6.97 -14.66 -16.22
N ALA A 235 7.05 -13.34 -16.41
CA ALA A 235 6.26 -12.61 -17.40
C ALA A 235 6.67 -12.98 -18.83
N ALA A 236 7.97 -13.11 -19.11
CA ALA A 236 8.49 -13.56 -20.39
C ALA A 236 8.02 -14.99 -20.70
N HIS A 237 8.32 -15.96 -19.81
CA HIS A 237 7.91 -17.35 -19.99
C HIS A 237 6.38 -17.50 -20.16
N ALA A 238 5.58 -16.72 -19.44
CA ALA A 238 4.13 -16.72 -19.60
C ALA A 238 3.68 -16.11 -20.95
N ALA A 239 4.39 -15.12 -21.51
CA ALA A 239 4.10 -14.58 -22.84
C ALA A 239 4.44 -15.59 -23.95
N ASP A 240 5.60 -16.25 -23.83
CA ASP A 240 6.07 -17.25 -24.81
C ASP A 240 5.17 -18.50 -24.83
N ALA A 241 4.63 -18.89 -23.67
CA ALA A 241 3.61 -19.94 -23.55
C ALA A 241 2.18 -19.48 -23.93
N GLY A 242 2.00 -18.26 -24.47
CA GLY A 242 0.69 -17.71 -24.85
C GLY A 242 -0.23 -17.29 -23.69
N GLY A 243 0.22 -17.43 -22.44
CA GLY A 243 -0.48 -17.05 -21.21
C GLY A 243 -0.48 -15.54 -20.95
N LEU A 244 -1.01 -14.75 -21.89
CA LEU A 244 -0.94 -13.28 -21.88
C LEU A 244 -1.58 -12.64 -20.62
N GLU A 245 -2.63 -13.22 -20.05
CA GLU A 245 -3.25 -12.74 -18.79
C GLU A 245 -2.28 -12.84 -17.59
N LEU A 246 -1.60 -13.98 -17.47
CA LEU A 246 -0.62 -14.24 -16.43
C LEU A 246 0.63 -13.38 -16.61
N SER A 247 1.09 -13.23 -17.85
CA SER A 247 2.22 -12.36 -18.20
C SER A 247 1.94 -10.89 -17.90
N TYR A 248 0.73 -10.40 -18.21
CA TYR A 248 0.27 -9.05 -17.87
C TYR A 248 0.31 -8.78 -16.37
N ASP A 249 -0.19 -9.72 -15.53
CA ASP A 249 -0.14 -9.59 -14.07
C ASP A 249 1.29 -9.65 -13.50
N PHE A 250 2.19 -10.45 -14.08
CA PHE A 250 3.59 -10.45 -13.68
C PHE A 250 4.32 -9.15 -14.05
N TYR A 251 4.15 -8.60 -15.26
CA TYR A 251 4.72 -7.29 -15.60
C TYR A 251 4.14 -6.16 -14.73
N ARG A 252 2.84 -6.21 -14.41
CA ARG A 252 2.18 -5.30 -13.46
C ARG A 252 2.80 -5.36 -12.06
N LYS A 253 3.08 -6.56 -11.54
CA LYS A 253 3.76 -6.76 -10.24
C LYS A 253 5.19 -6.22 -10.26
N ALA A 254 5.95 -6.52 -11.32
CA ALA A 254 7.29 -5.99 -11.56
C ALA A 254 7.35 -4.47 -11.77
N GLY A 255 6.22 -3.78 -11.98
CA GLY A 255 6.20 -2.36 -12.31
C GLY A 255 6.69 -2.03 -13.73
N SER A 256 6.74 -3.04 -14.62
CA SER A 256 7.14 -2.87 -16.01
C SER A 256 5.96 -2.39 -16.86
N GLU A 257 5.79 -1.07 -16.94
CA GLU A 257 4.71 -0.45 -17.72
C GLU A 257 4.79 -0.82 -19.20
N SER A 258 5.99 -0.87 -19.79
CA SER A 258 6.21 -1.25 -21.18
C SER A 258 5.88 -2.72 -21.46
N GLY A 259 6.29 -3.65 -20.59
CA GLY A 259 5.94 -5.07 -20.70
C GLY A 259 4.43 -5.30 -20.54
N ARG A 260 3.82 -4.67 -19.52
CA ARG A 260 2.37 -4.69 -19.27
C ARG A 260 1.60 -4.15 -20.47
N PHE A 261 2.07 -3.06 -21.10
CA PHE A 261 1.47 -2.50 -22.31
C PHE A 261 1.59 -3.44 -23.51
N GLN A 262 2.79 -3.94 -23.83
CA GLN A 262 3.00 -4.81 -24.99
C GLN A 262 2.16 -6.10 -24.91
N VAL A 263 2.10 -6.73 -23.74
CA VAL A 263 1.32 -7.96 -23.53
C VAL A 263 -0.18 -7.67 -23.43
N GLY A 264 -0.57 -6.61 -22.72
CA GLY A 264 -1.97 -6.19 -22.64
C GLY A 264 -2.55 -5.83 -24.01
N ALA A 265 -1.76 -5.18 -24.87
CA ALA A 265 -2.15 -4.87 -26.24
C ALA A 265 -2.31 -6.14 -27.09
N LYS A 266 -1.42 -7.13 -26.96
CA LYS A 266 -1.59 -8.45 -27.61
C LYS A 266 -2.89 -9.13 -27.14
N LEU A 267 -3.15 -9.11 -25.82
CA LEU A 267 -4.34 -9.70 -25.21
C LEU A 267 -5.65 -9.01 -25.65
N ALA A 268 -5.68 -7.68 -25.69
CA ALA A 268 -6.84 -6.93 -26.16
C ALA A 268 -7.16 -7.21 -27.64
N ASN A 269 -6.14 -7.26 -28.51
CA ASN A 269 -6.31 -7.66 -29.91
C ASN A 269 -6.69 -9.15 -30.09
N GLN A 270 -6.35 -10.02 -29.14
CA GLN A 270 -6.83 -11.40 -29.13
C GLN A 270 -8.30 -11.47 -28.73
N LEU A 271 -8.70 -10.79 -27.65
CA LEU A 271 -10.08 -10.71 -27.17
C LEU A 271 -11.02 -10.11 -28.24
N GLU A 272 -10.58 -9.08 -28.98
CA GLU A 272 -11.32 -8.51 -30.11
C GLU A 272 -11.54 -9.55 -31.23
N ARG A 273 -10.51 -10.30 -31.62
CA ARG A 273 -10.60 -11.36 -32.65
C ARG A 273 -11.43 -12.57 -32.20
N GLU A 274 -11.45 -12.86 -30.90
CA GLU A 274 -12.31 -13.89 -30.30
C GLU A 274 -13.76 -13.41 -30.06
N GLY A 275 -14.10 -12.15 -30.39
CA GLY A 275 -15.44 -11.58 -30.24
C GLY A 275 -15.79 -11.08 -28.83
N TYR A 276 -14.85 -11.09 -27.88
CA TYR A 276 -15.05 -10.57 -26.52
C TYR A 276 -14.79 -9.06 -26.46
N PHE A 277 -15.62 -8.29 -27.19
CA PHE A 277 -15.49 -6.85 -27.34
C PHE A 277 -15.46 -6.10 -26.00
N GLY A 278 -16.29 -6.46 -25.03
CA GLY A 278 -16.34 -5.84 -23.71
C GLY A 278 -15.05 -6.05 -22.92
N SER A 279 -14.48 -7.26 -22.97
CA SER A 279 -13.16 -7.52 -22.39
C SER A 279 -12.04 -6.77 -23.12
N ALA A 280 -12.08 -6.68 -24.46
CA ALA A 280 -11.09 -5.94 -25.25
C ALA A 280 -11.12 -4.43 -24.97
N ILE A 281 -12.31 -3.82 -24.97
CA ILE A 281 -12.55 -2.42 -24.59
C ILE A 281 -12.04 -2.15 -23.18
N ASN A 282 -12.32 -3.04 -22.22
CA ASN A 282 -11.83 -2.89 -20.85
C ASN A 282 -10.30 -2.94 -20.76
N PHE A 283 -9.64 -3.87 -21.47
CA PHE A 283 -8.16 -3.89 -21.50
C PHE A 283 -7.56 -2.64 -22.15
N TRP A 284 -8.14 -2.12 -23.24
CA TRP A 284 -7.68 -0.84 -23.80
C TRP A 284 -7.82 0.32 -22.80
N LYS A 285 -8.92 0.40 -22.04
CA LYS A 285 -9.07 1.37 -20.94
C LYS A 285 -8.02 1.18 -19.84
N ARG A 286 -7.77 -0.06 -19.40
CA ARG A 286 -6.75 -0.42 -18.37
C ARG A 286 -5.32 -0.05 -18.76
N LEU A 287 -5.04 0.04 -20.06
CA LEU A 287 -3.77 0.48 -20.65
C LEU A 287 -3.67 2.00 -20.87
N GLY A 288 -4.76 2.75 -20.71
CA GLY A 288 -4.83 4.19 -21.04
C GLY A 288 -5.15 4.50 -22.51
N GLU A 289 -5.37 3.48 -23.35
CA GLU A 289 -5.72 3.59 -24.77
C GLU A 289 -7.21 3.91 -24.97
N VAL A 290 -7.67 4.99 -24.32
CA VAL A 290 -9.09 5.37 -24.24
C VAL A 290 -9.69 5.66 -25.62
N ASN A 291 -8.93 6.25 -26.55
CA ASN A 291 -9.38 6.49 -27.92
C ASN A 291 -9.69 5.16 -28.64
N ARG A 292 -8.78 4.19 -28.56
CA ARG A 292 -8.95 2.85 -29.15
C ARG A 292 -10.10 2.07 -28.52
N ALA A 293 -10.26 2.19 -27.19
CA ALA A 293 -11.41 1.64 -26.49
C ALA A 293 -12.73 2.24 -26.99
N ASN A 294 -12.79 3.57 -27.16
CA ASN A 294 -13.96 4.29 -27.64
C ASN A 294 -14.29 3.97 -29.10
N ASP A 295 -13.29 3.83 -29.98
CA ASP A 295 -13.52 3.45 -31.38
C ASP A 295 -14.00 2.00 -31.52
N LEU A 296 -13.56 1.10 -30.63
CA LEU A 296 -14.11 -0.25 -30.55
C LEU A 296 -15.53 -0.26 -29.97
N GLN A 297 -15.83 0.59 -28.97
CA GLN A 297 -17.18 0.79 -28.45
C GLN A 297 -18.14 1.35 -29.52
N LYS A 298 -17.70 2.24 -30.41
CA LYS A 298 -18.50 2.72 -31.56
C LYS A 298 -18.87 1.60 -32.54
N ARG A 299 -17.98 0.61 -32.73
CA ARG A 299 -18.24 -0.58 -33.57
C ARG A 299 -19.20 -1.58 -32.92
N LYS A 300 -19.22 -1.62 -31.58
CA LYS A 300 -20.12 -2.49 -30.79
C LYS A 300 -20.84 -1.67 -29.70
N PRO A 301 -21.81 -0.80 -30.05
CA PRO A 301 -22.44 0.12 -29.10
C PRO A 301 -23.16 -0.59 -27.95
N LEU A 302 -23.82 -1.71 -28.25
CA LEU A 302 -24.48 -2.57 -27.28
C LEU A 302 -23.57 -3.74 -26.91
N LEU A 303 -23.20 -3.81 -25.62
CA LEU A 303 -22.51 -4.94 -25.01
C LEU A 303 -23.50 -5.76 -24.17
N ASN A 304 -23.19 -7.03 -23.94
CA ASN A 304 -23.87 -7.93 -22.99
C ASN A 304 -22.86 -8.92 -22.40
N HIS A 305 -23.26 -9.81 -21.48
CA HIS A 305 -22.34 -10.78 -20.86
C HIS A 305 -21.49 -11.60 -21.85
N LYS A 306 -21.99 -11.93 -23.04
CA LYS A 306 -21.25 -12.74 -24.03
C LYS A 306 -20.04 -12.00 -24.61
N ASP A 307 -20.08 -10.67 -24.64
CA ASP A 307 -18.96 -9.83 -25.06
C ASP A 307 -17.80 -9.79 -24.03
N TYR A 308 -17.93 -10.47 -22.88
CA TYR A 308 -16.89 -10.58 -21.86
C TYR A 308 -16.42 -12.03 -21.68
N LYS A 309 -15.10 -12.25 -21.65
CA LYS A 309 -14.47 -13.57 -21.48
C LYS A 309 -14.76 -14.14 -20.08
N SER A 310 -14.99 -15.45 -19.99
CA SER A 310 -15.04 -16.16 -18.70
C SER A 310 -13.65 -16.25 -18.06
N LEU A 311 -13.57 -16.07 -16.75
CA LEU A 311 -12.37 -16.11 -15.93
C LEU A 311 -12.60 -17.03 -14.74
N GLU A 312 -11.77 -18.06 -14.59
CA GLU A 312 -11.93 -19.09 -13.56
C GLU A 312 -10.80 -19.05 -12.52
N GLY A 313 -11.06 -19.68 -11.37
CA GLY A 313 -10.09 -19.86 -10.28
C GLY A 313 -9.36 -18.56 -9.92
N ALA A 314 -8.04 -18.56 -10.17
CA ALA A 314 -7.12 -17.46 -9.88
C ALA A 314 -7.11 -16.34 -10.94
N ALA A 315 -7.52 -16.59 -12.19
CA ALA A 315 -7.51 -15.56 -13.24
C ALA A 315 -8.51 -14.44 -12.94
N LEU A 316 -9.70 -14.81 -12.44
CA LEU A 316 -10.68 -13.84 -11.92
C LEU A 316 -10.10 -13.01 -10.77
N THR A 317 -9.32 -13.63 -9.87
CA THR A 317 -8.66 -12.93 -8.77
C THR A 317 -7.62 -11.93 -9.28
N ARG A 318 -6.75 -12.30 -10.22
CA ARG A 318 -5.76 -11.37 -10.82
C ARG A 318 -6.41 -10.22 -11.58
N TYR A 319 -7.52 -10.49 -12.28
CA TYR A 319 -8.26 -9.48 -13.04
C TYR A 319 -8.99 -8.47 -12.15
N VAL A 320 -9.44 -8.86 -10.95
CA VAL A 320 -10.33 -8.06 -10.09
C VAL A 320 -9.63 -7.45 -8.88
N ALA A 321 -8.78 -8.20 -8.16
CA ALA A 321 -8.15 -7.75 -6.92
C ALA A 321 -7.43 -6.39 -7.04
N PRO A 322 -6.64 -6.10 -8.10
CA PRO A 322 -5.91 -4.84 -8.22
C PRO A 322 -6.78 -3.63 -8.64
N ALA A 323 -8.05 -3.87 -9.00
CA ALA A 323 -9.03 -2.81 -9.23
C ALA A 323 -9.75 -2.41 -7.92
N CYS A 324 -9.62 -3.22 -6.86
CA CYS A 324 -10.16 -2.93 -5.54
C CYS A 324 -9.22 -2.01 -4.76
N VAL A 325 -9.79 -1.15 -3.93
CA VAL A 325 -9.06 -0.12 -3.15
C VAL A 325 -9.63 -0.02 -1.74
N ARG A 326 -8.82 0.47 -0.80
CA ARG A 326 -9.21 0.71 0.59
C ARG A 326 -9.56 2.18 0.79
N ILE A 327 -10.80 2.46 1.19
CA ILE A 327 -11.32 3.80 1.47
C ILE A 327 -11.21 4.05 2.97
N SER A 328 -10.61 5.17 3.37
CA SER A 328 -10.39 5.50 4.80
C SER A 328 -10.79 6.94 5.11
N THR A 329 -11.44 7.14 6.25
CA THR A 329 -11.81 8.44 6.83
C THR A 329 -11.61 8.40 8.37
N ALA A 330 -12.02 9.45 9.09
CA ALA A 330 -12.05 9.40 10.56
C ALA A 330 -12.97 8.30 11.13
N ASN A 331 -13.94 7.81 10.34
CA ASN A 331 -14.92 6.79 10.75
C ASN A 331 -14.42 5.33 10.56
N GLY A 332 -13.14 5.15 10.21
CA GLY A 332 -12.48 3.86 9.97
C GLY A 332 -12.15 3.65 8.49
N HIS A 333 -12.28 2.42 8.00
CA HIS A 333 -12.05 2.05 6.61
C HIS A 333 -13.12 1.08 6.07
N VAL A 334 -13.29 1.07 4.75
CA VAL A 334 -14.08 0.09 3.97
C VAL A 334 -13.43 -0.12 2.58
N THR A 335 -14.09 -0.85 1.69
CA THR A 335 -13.62 -1.14 0.32
C THR A 335 -14.26 -0.19 -0.71
N GLY A 336 -13.56 0.06 -1.80
CA GLY A 336 -14.11 0.57 -3.05
C GLY A 336 -13.46 -0.10 -4.25
N PHE A 337 -13.83 0.30 -5.47
CA PHE A 337 -13.20 -0.22 -6.70
C PHE A 337 -13.25 0.79 -7.85
N PHE A 338 -12.31 0.66 -8.79
CA PHE A 338 -12.28 1.47 -10.01
C PHE A 338 -13.31 0.99 -11.04
N TYR A 339 -14.13 1.92 -11.55
CA TYR A 339 -15.19 1.65 -12.53
C TYR A 339 -15.09 2.47 -13.83
N LYS A 340 -14.35 3.59 -13.81
CA LYS A 340 -14.15 4.49 -14.95
C LYS A 340 -12.70 4.99 -14.95
N GLU A 341 -12.12 5.06 -16.15
CA GLU A 341 -10.72 5.40 -16.41
C GLU A 341 -10.33 6.78 -15.87
N GLY A 342 -9.05 6.96 -15.56
CA GLY A 342 -8.56 8.22 -15.00
C GLY A 342 -8.71 8.36 -13.49
N GLY A 343 -9.12 7.30 -12.76
CA GLY A 343 -9.09 7.23 -11.30
C GLY A 343 -10.43 7.49 -10.61
N TYR A 344 -11.54 7.05 -11.21
CA TYR A 344 -12.88 7.12 -10.63
C TYR A 344 -13.21 5.84 -9.86
N VAL A 345 -13.68 5.99 -8.62
CA VAL A 345 -13.89 4.89 -7.66
C VAL A 345 -15.31 4.92 -7.10
N LEU A 346 -15.96 3.76 -6.99
CA LEU A 346 -17.22 3.57 -6.27
C LEU A 346 -16.99 3.01 -4.85
N THR A 347 -17.86 3.38 -3.91
CA THR A 347 -17.89 2.89 -2.52
C THR A 347 -19.24 3.19 -1.85
N CYS A 348 -19.49 2.67 -0.64
CA CYS A 348 -20.59 3.11 0.23
C CYS A 348 -20.40 4.56 0.70
N LYS A 349 -21.51 5.32 0.86
CA LYS A 349 -21.47 6.72 1.33
C LYS A 349 -21.30 6.84 2.84
N ARG A 350 -21.81 5.87 3.62
CA ARG A 350 -21.88 5.97 5.10
C ARG A 350 -20.55 6.19 5.83
N ILE A 351 -19.41 5.87 5.22
CA ILE A 351 -18.07 6.15 5.80
C ILE A 351 -17.60 7.59 5.53
N LEU A 352 -18.15 8.25 4.50
CA LEU A 352 -17.68 9.54 4.00
C LEU A 352 -18.28 10.73 4.77
N LEU A 353 -19.33 10.52 5.56
CA LEU A 353 -20.10 11.58 6.22
C LEU A 353 -19.78 11.66 7.73
N GLY A 354 -19.70 12.88 8.26
CA GLY A 354 -19.57 13.17 9.68
C GLY A 354 -20.88 13.02 10.46
N GLN A 355 -20.87 13.38 11.74
CA GLN A 355 -22.09 13.44 12.57
C GLN A 355 -23.02 14.60 12.18
N ASP A 356 -22.51 15.55 11.39
CA ASP A 356 -23.16 16.74 10.88
C ASP A 356 -23.43 16.64 9.35
N ASP A 357 -23.48 15.41 8.84
CA ASP A 357 -23.61 15.02 7.42
C ASP A 357 -22.59 15.67 6.45
N LYS A 358 -21.55 16.34 6.95
CA LYS A 358 -20.49 16.91 6.11
C LYS A 358 -19.53 15.83 5.61
N VAL A 359 -19.02 16.03 4.39
CA VAL A 359 -18.00 15.16 3.80
C VAL A 359 -16.69 15.27 4.58
N LEU A 360 -16.24 14.14 5.13
CA LEU A 360 -14.94 13.99 5.78
C LEU A 360 -13.79 13.94 4.76
N PRO A 361 -12.55 14.27 5.15
CA PRO A 361 -11.38 14.00 4.32
C PRO A 361 -11.26 12.50 3.99
N VAL A 362 -11.20 12.17 2.70
CA VAL A 362 -11.17 10.79 2.20
C VAL A 362 -9.78 10.42 1.69
N ARG A 363 -9.24 9.31 2.19
CA ARG A 363 -8.04 8.64 1.64
C ARG A 363 -8.46 7.40 0.86
N VAL A 364 -7.78 7.14 -0.24
CA VAL A 364 -7.91 5.92 -1.05
C VAL A 364 -6.53 5.28 -1.16
N THR A 365 -6.38 4.04 -0.72
CA THR A 365 -5.13 3.27 -0.79
C THR A 365 -5.27 2.09 -1.73
N LEU A 366 -4.30 1.91 -2.63
CA LEU A 366 -4.29 0.86 -3.65
C LEU A 366 -3.59 -0.42 -3.17
N GLU A 367 -3.61 -1.49 -3.97
CA GLU A 367 -2.91 -2.77 -3.71
C GLU A 367 -1.41 -2.58 -3.41
N ASP A 368 -0.76 -1.61 -4.07
CA ASP A 368 0.67 -1.27 -3.90
C ASP A 368 0.96 -0.35 -2.70
N GLY A 369 -0.04 -0.02 -1.89
CA GLY A 369 0.08 0.90 -0.77
C GLY A 369 0.20 2.37 -1.14
N GLN A 370 0.14 2.76 -2.42
CA GLN A 370 0.00 4.17 -2.78
C GLN A 370 -1.32 4.73 -2.22
N SER A 371 -1.25 5.82 -1.47
CA SER A 371 -2.39 6.42 -0.78
C SER A 371 -2.62 7.86 -1.22
N PHE A 372 -3.82 8.14 -1.71
CA PHE A 372 -4.22 9.40 -2.35
C PHE A 372 -5.32 10.09 -1.55
N ASN A 373 -5.30 11.42 -1.51
CA ASN A 373 -6.49 12.18 -1.11
C ASN A 373 -7.51 12.14 -2.27
N ALA A 374 -8.77 11.84 -1.96
CA ALA A 374 -9.84 11.81 -2.95
C ALA A 374 -10.75 13.03 -2.86
N LYS A 375 -11.19 13.52 -4.02
CA LYS A 375 -12.35 14.40 -4.13
C LYS A 375 -13.60 13.52 -4.18
N VAL A 376 -14.58 13.76 -3.31
CA VAL A 376 -15.93 13.21 -3.49
C VAL A 376 -16.56 13.95 -4.67
N LEU A 377 -17.01 13.20 -5.68
CA LEU A 377 -17.70 13.77 -6.84
C LEU A 377 -19.21 13.78 -6.65
N GLY A 378 -19.74 12.76 -5.98
CA GLY A 378 -21.17 12.58 -5.79
C GLY A 378 -21.50 11.61 -4.67
N VAL A 379 -22.59 11.89 -3.97
CA VAL A 379 -23.18 11.06 -2.92
C VAL A 379 -24.64 10.86 -3.28
N SER A 380 -25.14 9.63 -3.27
CA SER A 380 -26.57 9.39 -3.50
C SER A 380 -27.39 9.80 -2.27
N GLU A 381 -28.56 10.39 -2.47
CA GLU A 381 -29.49 10.73 -1.39
C GLU A 381 -30.15 9.46 -0.82
N GLY A 382 -30.78 8.65 -1.68
CA GLY A 382 -31.44 7.40 -1.29
C GLY A 382 -30.48 6.23 -1.03
N ASN A 383 -29.61 5.92 -1.98
CA ASN A 383 -28.78 4.70 -1.96
C ASN A 383 -27.51 4.87 -1.12
N ASP A 384 -26.96 3.81 -0.53
CA ASP A 384 -25.67 3.85 0.17
C ASP A 384 -24.51 3.69 -0.82
N ILE A 385 -24.37 4.66 -1.72
CA ILE A 385 -23.36 4.72 -2.79
C ILE A 385 -22.84 6.14 -2.97
N ALA A 386 -21.54 6.25 -3.27
CA ALA A 386 -20.84 7.48 -3.60
C ALA A 386 -19.77 7.21 -4.66
N THR A 387 -19.44 8.24 -5.44
CA THR A 387 -18.33 8.23 -6.41
C THR A 387 -17.23 9.21 -6.01
N LEU A 388 -15.99 8.75 -6.09
CA LEU A 388 -14.76 9.40 -5.67
C LEU A 388 -13.80 9.57 -6.85
N LYS A 389 -12.94 10.57 -6.79
CA LYS A 389 -11.89 10.83 -7.79
C LYS A 389 -10.53 11.01 -7.15
N ILE A 390 -9.54 10.26 -7.64
CA ILE A 390 -8.12 10.43 -7.30
C ILE A 390 -7.29 10.83 -8.52
N ALA A 391 -6.04 11.25 -8.28
CA ALA A 391 -5.08 11.64 -9.30
C ALA A 391 -4.25 10.44 -9.81
N TYR A 392 -4.92 9.39 -10.29
CA TYR A 392 -4.29 8.14 -10.75
C TYR A 392 -4.90 7.72 -12.09
N ARG A 393 -4.11 7.69 -13.18
CA ARG A 393 -4.66 7.61 -14.55
C ARG A 393 -4.82 6.20 -15.10
N VAL A 394 -3.78 5.37 -14.97
CA VAL A 394 -3.71 4.03 -15.58
C VAL A 394 -3.83 3.00 -14.47
N HIS A 395 -4.92 2.24 -14.47
CA HIS A 395 -5.29 1.33 -13.37
C HIS A 395 -6.12 0.15 -13.90
N GLU A 396 -6.23 -0.92 -13.12
CA GLU A 396 -7.22 -1.96 -13.43
C GLU A 396 -8.65 -1.40 -13.23
N LEU A 397 -9.63 -1.91 -13.98
CA LEU A 397 -10.98 -1.35 -14.07
C LEU A 397 -12.03 -2.46 -14.16
N LEU A 398 -13.11 -2.35 -13.40
CA LEU A 398 -14.23 -3.30 -13.41
C LEU A 398 -15.42 -2.72 -14.19
N PRO A 399 -15.87 -3.35 -15.28
CA PRO A 399 -17.12 -2.98 -15.93
C PRO A 399 -18.30 -3.31 -15.00
N ILE A 400 -19.35 -2.49 -15.01
CA ILE A 400 -20.61 -2.84 -14.35
C ILE A 400 -21.36 -3.85 -15.23
N GLY A 401 -22.04 -4.82 -14.61
CA GLY A 401 -22.86 -5.80 -15.31
C GLY A 401 -24.33 -5.37 -15.41
N ASP A 402 -25.07 -6.03 -16.29
CA ASP A 402 -26.47 -5.72 -16.59
C ASP A 402 -27.42 -6.27 -15.50
N ARG A 403 -28.52 -5.58 -15.19
CA ARG A 403 -29.48 -6.02 -14.15
C ARG A 403 -30.15 -7.34 -14.54
N GLU A 404 -30.37 -7.54 -15.83
CA GLU A 404 -31.06 -8.67 -16.46
C GLU A 404 -30.24 -9.97 -16.36
N ASP A 405 -28.94 -9.88 -16.08
CA ASP A 405 -28.06 -11.02 -15.83
C ASP A 405 -28.04 -11.46 -14.36
N LEU A 406 -28.43 -10.59 -13.43
CA LEU A 406 -28.49 -10.92 -12.01
C LEU A 406 -29.70 -11.81 -11.72
N LYS A 407 -29.46 -13.09 -11.44
CA LYS A 407 -30.50 -14.13 -11.32
C LYS A 407 -30.39 -14.89 -10.01
N LEU A 408 -31.51 -15.45 -9.55
CA LEU A 408 -31.55 -16.40 -8.44
C LEU A 408 -30.56 -17.55 -8.68
N GLY A 409 -29.77 -17.91 -7.67
CA GLY A 409 -28.76 -18.97 -7.76
C GLY A 409 -27.46 -18.57 -8.48
N LEU A 410 -27.33 -17.33 -8.98
CA LEU A 410 -26.08 -16.88 -9.59
C LEU A 410 -24.94 -16.85 -8.56
N THR A 411 -23.85 -17.55 -8.86
CA THR A 411 -22.62 -17.51 -8.07
C THR A 411 -21.82 -16.25 -8.39
N LEU A 412 -21.47 -15.50 -7.36
CA LEU A 412 -20.65 -14.28 -7.41
C LEU A 412 -19.43 -14.45 -6.48
N LYS A 413 -18.46 -13.54 -6.60
CA LYS A 413 -17.39 -13.37 -5.60
C LYS A 413 -17.39 -11.93 -5.09
N LEU A 414 -17.42 -11.75 -3.77
CA LEU A 414 -17.18 -10.46 -3.11
C LEU A 414 -15.68 -10.26 -2.94
N PHE A 415 -15.14 -9.13 -3.38
CA PHE A 415 -13.76 -8.72 -3.16
C PHE A 415 -13.69 -7.55 -2.17
N GLY A 416 -12.67 -7.52 -1.29
CA GLY A 416 -12.43 -6.35 -0.45
C GLY A 416 -11.14 -6.34 0.35
N LEU A 417 -10.72 -5.13 0.78
CA LEU A 417 -9.48 -4.90 1.52
C LEU A 417 -9.83 -4.72 3.01
N ALA A 418 -10.12 -5.84 3.69
CA ALA A 418 -10.59 -5.82 5.08
C ALA A 418 -9.47 -5.56 6.09
N ALA A 419 -8.28 -6.13 5.87
CA ALA A 419 -7.09 -5.88 6.69
C ALA A 419 -6.70 -4.37 6.77
N LYS A 420 -6.08 -3.98 7.89
CA LYS A 420 -5.54 -2.60 8.09
C LYS A 420 -4.06 -2.49 7.74
N ASP A 421 -3.34 -3.57 7.95
CA ASP A 421 -1.91 -3.78 7.78
C ASP A 421 -1.52 -4.24 6.36
N LYS A 422 -2.48 -4.79 5.60
CA LYS A 422 -2.27 -5.34 4.24
C LYS A 422 -3.17 -4.63 3.24
N ASN A 423 -2.70 -4.50 2.00
CA ASN A 423 -3.46 -3.96 0.87
C ASN A 423 -3.92 -5.04 -0.13
N VAL A 424 -3.94 -6.30 0.30
CA VAL A 424 -4.37 -7.43 -0.54
C VAL A 424 -5.90 -7.55 -0.48
N ALA A 425 -6.55 -7.72 -1.63
CA ALA A 425 -7.99 -7.99 -1.66
C ALA A 425 -8.27 -9.45 -1.28
N GLU A 426 -9.05 -9.62 -0.22
CA GLU A 426 -9.65 -10.89 0.20
C GLU A 426 -10.86 -11.20 -0.68
N VAL A 427 -11.20 -12.49 -0.81
CA VAL A 427 -12.24 -12.97 -1.74
C VAL A 427 -13.19 -13.94 -1.03
N ILE A 428 -14.48 -13.62 -1.03
CA ILE A 428 -15.54 -14.42 -0.37
C ILE A 428 -16.52 -14.91 -1.44
N PRO A 429 -16.81 -16.24 -1.55
CA PRO A 429 -17.82 -16.76 -2.46
C PRO A 429 -19.23 -16.37 -2.00
N CYS A 430 -20.14 -16.17 -2.95
CA CYS A 430 -21.48 -15.66 -2.73
C CYS A 430 -22.49 -16.33 -3.67
N THR A 431 -23.71 -16.58 -3.22
CA THR A 431 -24.83 -16.99 -4.09
C THR A 431 -26.01 -16.01 -3.95
N VAL A 432 -26.60 -15.59 -5.07
CA VAL A 432 -27.79 -14.72 -5.06
C VAL A 432 -29.02 -15.50 -4.56
N LEU A 433 -29.62 -15.06 -3.45
CA LEU A 433 -30.85 -15.60 -2.85
C LEU A 433 -32.11 -14.87 -3.33
N SER A 434 -31.99 -13.59 -3.68
CA SER A 434 -32.98 -12.85 -4.46
C SER A 434 -32.28 -11.74 -5.24
N PRO A 435 -32.48 -11.61 -6.56
CA PRO A 435 -31.86 -10.54 -7.32
C PRO A 435 -32.44 -9.16 -7.00
N ILE A 436 -33.70 -9.09 -6.55
CA ILE A 436 -34.45 -7.86 -6.33
C ILE A 436 -35.22 -7.93 -5.00
N GLU A 437 -34.86 -7.08 -4.05
CA GLU A 437 -35.55 -6.79 -2.79
C GLU A 437 -35.47 -5.30 -2.46
N SER A 438 -36.42 -4.78 -1.68
CA SER A 438 -36.30 -3.44 -1.07
C SER A 438 -35.72 -3.58 0.35
N TRP A 439 -34.54 -3.00 0.60
CA TRP A 439 -33.92 -2.99 1.92
C TRP A 439 -33.55 -1.57 2.31
N LYS A 440 -34.11 -1.08 3.43
CA LYS A 440 -33.93 0.32 3.91
C LYS A 440 -34.25 1.36 2.82
N ASN A 441 -35.33 1.12 2.07
CA ASN A 441 -35.80 1.92 0.94
C ASN A 441 -34.81 2.00 -0.23
N GLN A 442 -33.90 1.02 -0.37
CA GLN A 442 -32.97 0.90 -1.49
C GLN A 442 -33.29 -0.36 -2.30
N PRO A 443 -33.25 -0.30 -3.65
CA PRO A 443 -33.23 -1.49 -4.49
C PRO A 443 -31.95 -2.28 -4.24
N THR A 444 -32.10 -3.52 -3.80
CA THR A 444 -31.00 -4.38 -3.37
C THR A 444 -31.17 -5.80 -3.84
N SER A 445 -30.13 -6.60 -3.69
CA SER A 445 -30.13 -8.04 -3.89
C SER A 445 -29.75 -8.72 -2.59
N LYS A 446 -30.41 -9.84 -2.28
CA LYS A 446 -30.15 -10.65 -1.10
C LYS A 446 -29.22 -11.81 -1.44
N LEU A 447 -28.24 -12.05 -0.59
CA LEU A 447 -27.10 -12.91 -0.87
C LEU A 447 -26.83 -13.89 0.27
N ALA A 448 -26.43 -15.11 -0.07
CA ALA A 448 -25.82 -16.08 0.83
C ALA A 448 -24.30 -15.84 0.85
N LEU A 449 -23.86 -15.03 1.80
CA LEU A 449 -22.47 -14.88 2.22
C LEU A 449 -22.45 -14.33 3.66
N ASP A 450 -21.32 -14.42 4.35
CA ASP A 450 -21.03 -13.58 5.51
C ASP A 450 -19.69 -12.85 5.30
N ALA A 451 -19.61 -11.59 5.71
CA ALA A 451 -18.48 -10.70 5.48
C ALA A 451 -18.50 -9.50 6.43
N SER A 452 -17.30 -9.00 6.79
CA SER A 452 -17.14 -7.95 7.80
C SER A 452 -17.57 -6.55 7.32
N LYS A 453 -17.57 -5.57 8.23
CA LYS A 453 -17.89 -4.15 7.92
C LYS A 453 -17.04 -3.60 6.77
N GLU A 454 -15.80 -4.06 6.67
CA GLU A 454 -14.73 -3.47 5.88
C GLU A 454 -14.81 -3.88 4.39
N PHE A 455 -15.52 -4.96 4.05
CA PHE A 455 -15.86 -5.31 2.67
C PHE A 455 -16.89 -4.36 2.04
N ARG A 456 -17.58 -3.51 2.83
CA ARG A 456 -18.64 -2.63 2.32
C ARG A 456 -18.11 -1.67 1.26
N GLY A 457 -18.91 -1.38 0.25
CA GLY A 457 -18.45 -0.67 -0.95
C GLY A 457 -17.63 -1.53 -1.93
N GLY A 458 -17.27 -2.77 -1.55
CA GLY A 458 -16.58 -3.73 -2.40
C GLY A 458 -17.48 -4.33 -3.48
N PRO A 459 -16.90 -4.70 -4.64
CA PRO A 459 -17.64 -5.25 -5.76
C PRO A 459 -17.96 -6.73 -5.52
N LEU A 460 -19.20 -7.09 -5.86
CA LEU A 460 -19.60 -8.47 -6.13
C LEU A 460 -19.47 -8.71 -7.63
N VAL A 461 -18.60 -9.62 -8.05
CA VAL A 461 -18.33 -9.88 -9.46
C VAL A 461 -18.87 -11.23 -9.94
N ASP A 462 -19.30 -11.28 -11.20
CA ASP A 462 -19.55 -12.53 -11.90
C ASP A 462 -18.26 -13.24 -12.35
N HIS A 463 -18.43 -14.41 -12.95
CA HIS A 463 -17.34 -15.19 -13.54
C HIS A 463 -16.67 -14.53 -14.78
N ARG A 464 -17.06 -13.31 -15.16
CA ARG A 464 -16.49 -12.51 -16.26
C ARG A 464 -15.82 -11.24 -15.74
N GLY A 465 -15.78 -11.06 -14.42
CA GLY A 465 -15.22 -9.90 -13.75
C GLY A 465 -16.05 -8.62 -13.92
N ARG A 466 -17.34 -8.75 -14.23
CA ARG A 466 -18.29 -7.62 -14.22
C ARG A 466 -18.91 -7.46 -12.84
N VAL A 467 -19.14 -6.22 -12.40
CA VAL A 467 -19.74 -5.93 -11.09
C VAL A 467 -21.25 -6.10 -11.16
N MET A 468 -21.75 -7.14 -10.49
CA MET A 468 -23.16 -7.48 -10.35
C MET A 468 -23.80 -6.91 -9.08
N GLY A 469 -23.05 -6.17 -8.26
CA GLY A 469 -23.57 -5.43 -7.11
C GLY A 469 -22.47 -4.82 -6.23
N ILE A 470 -22.86 -3.95 -5.31
CA ILE A 470 -21.97 -3.36 -4.30
C ILE A 470 -22.40 -3.83 -2.91
N PHE A 471 -21.53 -4.48 -2.15
CA PHE A 471 -21.89 -5.05 -0.84
C PHE A 471 -22.19 -3.95 0.20
N LEU A 472 -23.35 -4.03 0.86
CA LEU A 472 -23.87 -3.01 1.79
C LEU A 472 -23.87 -3.44 3.25
N ALA A 473 -24.12 -4.72 3.55
CA ALA A 473 -24.07 -5.30 4.89
C ALA A 473 -24.25 -6.83 4.86
N SER A 474 -23.72 -7.52 5.88
CA SER A 474 -24.15 -8.86 6.29
C SER A 474 -24.91 -8.80 7.61
N LYS A 475 -25.84 -9.73 7.81
CA LYS A 475 -26.39 -10.13 9.12
C LYS A 475 -26.64 -11.64 9.10
N THR A 476 -25.72 -12.43 9.69
CA THR A 476 -25.88 -13.85 10.03
C THR A 476 -26.67 -14.67 9.01
N GLY A 477 -26.03 -15.01 7.88
CA GLY A 477 -26.62 -15.83 6.81
C GLY A 477 -27.47 -15.06 5.79
N SER A 478 -27.69 -13.74 5.98
CA SER A 478 -28.34 -12.88 4.99
C SER A 478 -27.53 -11.60 4.78
N ALA A 479 -26.99 -11.43 3.56
CA ALA A 479 -26.32 -10.22 3.13
C ALA A 479 -27.14 -9.45 2.10
N HIS A 480 -26.90 -8.14 2.01
CA HIS A 480 -27.51 -7.26 1.02
C HIS A 480 -26.45 -6.50 0.21
N SER A 481 -26.70 -6.36 -1.08
CA SER A 481 -25.93 -5.51 -2.00
C SER A 481 -26.83 -4.52 -2.74
N LEU A 482 -26.31 -3.37 -3.14
CA LEU A 482 -26.96 -2.51 -4.12
C LEU A 482 -26.92 -3.22 -5.49
N GLU A 483 -28.06 -3.27 -6.18
CA GLU A 483 -28.21 -4.00 -7.45
C GLU A 483 -27.79 -3.16 -8.68
N PRO A 484 -27.48 -3.77 -9.84
CA PRO A 484 -26.85 -3.07 -10.96
C PRO A 484 -27.63 -1.89 -11.53
N GLY A 485 -28.96 -1.99 -11.64
CA GLY A 485 -29.79 -0.89 -12.17
C GLY A 485 -29.70 0.37 -11.31
N ALA A 486 -29.56 0.20 -9.99
CA ALA A 486 -29.37 1.27 -9.03
C ALA A 486 -27.94 1.84 -8.97
N ILE A 487 -26.95 1.09 -9.44
CA ILE A 487 -25.59 1.60 -9.68
C ILE A 487 -25.60 2.46 -10.95
N ASP A 488 -26.15 1.95 -12.05
CA ASP A 488 -26.30 2.67 -13.32
C ASP A 488 -27.12 3.98 -13.16
N ALA A 489 -28.31 3.91 -12.55
CA ALA A 489 -29.15 5.09 -12.28
C ALA A 489 -28.52 6.11 -11.32
N PHE A 490 -27.47 5.75 -10.58
CA PHE A 490 -26.59 6.68 -9.87
C PHE A 490 -25.50 7.24 -10.78
N LEU A 491 -24.81 6.38 -11.54
CA LEU A 491 -23.69 6.77 -12.41
C LEU A 491 -24.10 7.74 -13.52
N ARG A 492 -25.27 7.57 -14.15
CA ARG A 492 -25.82 8.48 -15.19
C ARG A 492 -26.02 9.94 -14.74
N ARG A 493 -25.80 10.26 -13.45
CA ARG A 493 -25.80 11.63 -12.91
C ARG A 493 -24.40 12.27 -12.85
N PHE A 494 -23.35 11.51 -13.20
CA PHE A 494 -21.93 11.88 -13.09
C PHE A 494 -21.11 11.45 -14.34
N GLU A 495 -21.80 11.23 -15.46
CA GLU A 495 -21.20 10.98 -16.77
C GLU A 495 -21.15 12.26 -17.62
#